data_AF-A0A7W5YG78-F1
#
_entry.id   AF-A0A7W5YG78-F1
#
_cell.length_a   1.000
_cell.length_b   1.000
_cell.length_c   1.000
_cell.angle_alpha   90.00
_cell.angle_beta   90.00
_cell.angle_gamma   90.00
#
_symmetry.space_group_name_H-M   'P 1'
#
loop_
_entity.id
_entity.type
_entity.pdbx_description
1 polymer ?
#
loop_
_entity_poly.entity_id
_entity_poly.type
_entity_poly.pdbx_seq_one_letter_code
_entity_poly.pdbx_strand_id
1 'polypeptide(L)' 'MHLERLTGQETLARAAGLVKIYRAAFGGPPWREDERAADVLAARLTTDVRRPGFAAVLAGDNDGPAGFGTA' A
#
# COMPACT_ATOMS: atom_id res chain seq x y z
N MET A 1 -6.26 13.63 10.62
CA MET A 1 -5.92 13.00 9.33
C MET A 1 -4.78 13.77 8.69
N HIS A 2 -3.71 13.08 8.30
CA HIS A 2 -2.57 13.65 7.58
C HIS A 2 -2.26 12.80 6.34
N LEU A 3 -1.62 13.42 5.34
CA LEU A 3 -1.17 12.77 4.12
C LEU A 3 0.34 12.95 3.97
N GLU A 4 1.04 11.86 3.69
CA GLU A 4 2.47 11.83 3.40
C GLU A 4 2.68 11.34 1.96
N ARG A 5 3.48 12.06 1.17
CA ARG A 5 3.91 11.58 -0.15
C ARG A 5 5.13 10.68 0.03
N LEU A 6 5.11 9.51 -0.59
CA LEU A 6 6.22 8.57 -0.55
C LEU A 6 6.97 8.57 -1.88
N THR A 7 8.30 8.56 -1.81
CA THR A 7 9.15 8.15 -2.92
C THR A 7 8.99 6.64 -3.19
N GLY A 8 9.51 6.17 -4.33
CA GLY A 8 9.54 4.73 -4.63
C GLY A 8 10.33 3.93 -3.59
N GLN A 9 11.46 4.46 -3.10
CA GLN A 9 12.27 3.81 -2.08
C GLN A 9 11.54 3.74 -0.72
N GLU A 10 10.89 4.83 -0.32
CA GLU A 10 10.09 4.87 0.90
C GLU A 10 8.87 3.94 0.85
N THR A 11 8.26 3.81 -0.34
CA THR A 11 7.16 2.86 -0.57
C THR A 11 7.64 1.43 -0.36
N LEU A 12 8.80 1.06 -0.90
CA LEU A 12 9.38 -0.28 -0.69
C LEU A 12 9.75 -0.51 0.77
N ALA A 13 10.35 0.47 1.44
CA ALA A 13 10.71 0.38 2.85
C ALA A 13 9.49 0.15 3.76
N ARG A 14 8.32 0.63 3.34
CA ARG A 14 7.05 0.53 4.09
C ARG A 14 6.11 -0.56 3.55
N ALA A 15 6.52 -1.36 2.57
CA ALA A 15 5.65 -2.29 1.83
C ALA A 15 4.89 -3.26 2.74
N ALA A 16 5.51 -3.80 3.79
CA ALA A 16 4.85 -4.69 4.73
C ALA A 16 3.64 -4.04 5.43
N GLY A 17 3.75 -2.75 5.78
CA GLY A 17 2.64 -1.98 6.35
C GLY A 17 1.51 -1.76 5.33
N LEU A 18 1.86 -1.44 4.08
CA LEU A 18 0.89 -1.27 3.00
C LEU A 18 0.13 -2.57 2.71
N VAL A 19 0.82 -3.70 2.72
CA VAL A 19 0.22 -5.04 2.55
C VAL A 19 -0.75 -5.36 3.69
N LYS A 20 -0.43 -4.97 4.93
CA LYS A 20 -1.35 -5.13 6.07
C LYS A 20 -2.62 -4.30 5.89
N ILE A 21 -2.50 -3.04 5.46
CA ILE A 21 -3.64 -2.16 5.16
C ILE A 21 -4.50 -2.76 4.04
N TYR A 22 -3.86 -3.22 2.97
CA TYR A 22 -4.53 -3.89 1.85
C TYR A 22 -5.31 -5.12 2.31
N ARG A 23 -4.69 -6.00 3.09
CA ARG A 23 -5.36 -7.20 3.63
C ARG A 23 -6.56 -6.85 4.48
N ALA A 24 -6.46 -5.81 5.33
CA ALA A 24 -7.58 -5.36 6.14
C ALA A 24 -8.74 -4.81 5.29
N ALA A 25 -8.44 -4.09 4.21
CA ALA A 25 -9.45 -3.50 3.33
C ALA A 25 -10.13 -4.53 2.42
N PHE A 26 -9.37 -5.48 1.87
CA PHE A 26 -9.85 -6.40 0.82
C PHE A 26 -10.08 -7.84 1.28
N GLY A 27 -9.57 -8.24 2.46
CA GLY A 27 -9.82 -9.58 3.01
C GLY A 27 -11.25 -9.77 3.53
N GLY A 28 -11.96 -8.67 3.79
CA GLY A 28 -13.37 -8.66 4.14
C GLY A 28 -14.31 -8.65 2.93
N PRO A 29 -15.63 -8.76 3.14
CA PRO A 29 -16.62 -8.57 2.08
C PRO A 29 -16.56 -7.14 1.49
N PRO A 30 -16.96 -6.96 0.22
CA PRO A 30 -17.35 -7.99 -0.77
C PRO A 30 -16.21 -8.83 -1.36
N TRP A 31 -14.95 -8.39 -1.29
CA TRP A 31 -13.88 -8.99 -2.10
C TRP A 31 -13.41 -10.36 -1.59
N ARG A 32 -13.27 -10.53 -0.26
CA ARG A 32 -12.79 -11.78 0.37
C ARG A 32 -11.47 -12.28 -0.25
N GLU A 33 -10.55 -11.37 -0.55
CA GLU A 33 -9.27 -11.75 -1.12
C GLU A 33 -8.45 -12.57 -0.11
N ASP A 34 -7.72 -13.56 -0.63
CA ASP A 34 -6.86 -14.41 0.18
C ASP A 34 -5.48 -13.76 0.41
N GLU A 35 -4.64 -14.42 1.21
CA GLU A 35 -3.31 -13.91 1.52
C GLU A 35 -2.42 -13.74 0.27
N ARG A 36 -2.66 -14.52 -0.79
CA ARG A 36 -1.87 -14.46 -2.02
C ARG A 36 -2.09 -13.15 -2.76
N ALA A 37 -3.27 -12.55 -2.69
CA ALA A 37 -3.52 -11.24 -3.28
C ALA A 37 -2.63 -10.15 -2.65
N ALA A 38 -2.40 -10.23 -1.34
CA ALA A 38 -1.49 -9.35 -0.60
C ALA A 38 -0.02 -9.54 -1.06
N ASP A 39 0.41 -10.77 -1.31
CA ASP A 39 1.74 -11.07 -1.86
C ASP A 39 1.89 -10.54 -3.29
N VAL A 40 0.84 -10.67 -4.11
CA VAL A 40 0.79 -10.09 -5.46
C VAL A 40 0.95 -8.58 -5.41
N LEU A 41 0.28 -7.89 -4.47
CA LEU A 41 0.49 -6.45 -4.27
C LEU A 41 1.96 -6.15 -3.92
N ALA A 42 2.56 -6.88 -2.98
CA ALA A 42 3.94 -6.67 -2.58
C ALA A 42 4.91 -6.81 -3.77
N ALA A 43 4.74 -7.87 -4.56
CA ALA A 43 5.51 -8.10 -5.78
C ALA A 43 5.28 -6.98 -6.81
N ARG A 44 4.03 -6.54 -7.00
CA ARG A 44 3.67 -5.46 -7.92
C ARG A 44 4.34 -4.15 -7.53
N LEU A 45 4.34 -3.79 -6.24
CA LEU A 45 4.99 -2.57 -5.75
C LEU A 45 6.48 -2.52 -6.11
N THR A 46 7.19 -3.66 -6.05
CA THR A 46 8.61 -3.68 -6.47
C THR A 46 8.80 -3.26 -7.92
N THR A 47 7.81 -3.51 -8.78
CA THR A 47 7.84 -3.15 -10.19
C THR A 47 7.30 -1.75 -10.45
N ASP A 48 6.19 -1.38 -9.81
CA ASP A 48 5.54 -0.10 -10.01
C ASP A 48 6.43 1.08 -9.62
N VAL A 49 7.21 0.97 -8.53
CA VAL A 49 8.10 2.05 -8.06
C VAL A 49 9.20 2.43 -9.06
N ARG A 50 9.47 1.58 -10.07
CA ARG A 50 10.45 1.85 -11.14
C ARG A 50 9.82 2.54 -12.34
N ARG A 51 8.49 2.68 -12.40
CA ARG A 51 7.79 3.28 -13.54
C ARG A 51 8.01 4.80 -13.52
N PRO A 52 8.33 5.42 -14.66
CA PRO A 52 8.36 6.87 -14.76
C PRO A 52 7.01 7.46 -14.34
N GLY A 53 7.04 8.44 -13.44
CA GLY A 53 5.84 9.09 -12.92
C GLY A 53 5.16 8.38 -11.75
N PHE A 54 5.74 7.30 -11.22
CA PHE A 54 5.22 6.63 -10.04
C PHE A 54 4.96 7.62 -8.89
N ALA A 55 3.76 7.54 -8.32
CA ALA A 55 3.38 8.33 -7.16
C ALA A 55 2.75 7.44 -6.09
N ALA A 56 3.08 7.71 -4.84
CA ALA A 56 2.46 7.07 -3.69
C ALA A 56 2.11 8.10 -2.62
N VAL A 57 0.97 7.89 -1.96
CA VAL A 57 0.52 8.67 -0.80
C VAL A 57 0.09 7.71 0.29
N LEU A 58 0.52 7.98 1.52
CA LEU A 58 0.08 7.33 2.74
C LEU A 58 -0.83 8.27 3.50
N ALA A 59 -2.01 7.80 3.88
CA ALA A 59 -2.91 8.49 4.78
C ALA A 59 -2.78 7.92 6.19
N GLY A 60 -2.77 8.79 7.19
CA GLY A 60 -2.73 8.39 8.59
C GLY A 60 -3.52 9.31 9.51
N ASP A 61 -3.71 8.84 10.74
CA ASP A 61 -4.27 9.61 11.85
C ASP A 61 -3.47 9.32 13.13
N ASN A 62 -4.07 9.57 14.30
CA ASN A 62 -3.41 9.42 15.59
C ASN A 62 -3.13 7.94 15.95
N ASP A 63 -3.84 7.00 15.31
CA ASP A 63 -3.67 5.56 15.52
C ASP A 63 -2.70 4.93 14.50
N GLY A 64 -2.18 5.75 13.58
CA GLY A 64 -1.15 5.39 12.61
C GLY A 64 -1.66 5.38 11.16
N PRO A 65 -1.01 4.59 10.28
CA PRO A 65 -1.41 4.48 8.87
C PRO A 65 -2.82 3.88 8.70
N ALA A 66 -3.68 4.59 7.98
CA ALA A 66 -5.09 4.24 7.78
C ALA A 66 -5.44 3.85 6.33
N GLY A 67 -4.63 4.28 5.35
CA GLY A 67 -4.89 4.02 3.94
C GLY A 67 -3.73 4.46 3.05
N PHE A 68 -3.73 4.03 1.79
CA PHE A 68 -2.73 4.49 0.82
C PHE A 68 -3.28 4.49 -0.60
N GLY A 69 -2.59 5.18 -1.50
CA GLY A 69 -2.85 5.15 -2.94
C GLY A 69 -1.54 5.15 -3.73
N THR A 70 -1.55 4.48 -4.88
CA THR A 70 -0.42 4.43 -5.84
C THR A 70 -0.92 4.70 -7.25
N ALA A 71 -0.12 5.37 -8.08
CA ALA A 71 -0.39 5.64 -9.50
C ALA A 71 0.87 5.46 -10.34
#